data_AF-A0A353MZP4-F1
#
_entry.id   AF-A0A353MZP4-F1
#
_cell.length_a   1.000
_cell.length_b   1.000
_cell.length_c   1.000
_cell.angle_alpha   90.00
_cell.angle_beta   90.00
_cell.angle_gamma   90.00
#
_symmetry.space_group_name_H-M   'P 1'
#
loop_
_entity.id
_entity.type
_entity.pdbx_description
1 polymer ?
#
loop_
_entity_poly.entity_id
_entity_poly.type
_entity_poly.pdbx_seq_one_letter_code
_entity_poly.pdbx_strand_id
1 'polypeptide(L)' 'MLIALGDLKRARCTFSFDEKGELLISFPDNSRIIDFKEGIRVLDGDDRSRKSDAQRWLEEER' A
#
# COMPACT_ATOMS: atom_id res chain seq x y z
N MET A 1 -7.30 6.46 -5.86
CA MET A 1 -7.41 4.98 -5.84
C MET A 1 -8.64 4.63 -5.03
N LEU A 2 -9.48 3.68 -5.45
CA LEU A 2 -10.63 3.23 -4.66
C LEU A 2 -10.25 1.91 -4.00
N ILE A 3 -10.31 1.84 -2.67
CA ILE A 3 -9.99 0.62 -1.91
C ILE A 3 -11.25 0.18 -1.19
N ALA A 4 -11.70 -1.03 -1.47
CA ALA A 4 -12.74 -1.66 -0.68
C ALA A 4 -12.10 -2.37 0.53
N LEU A 5 -12.84 -2.40 1.65
CA LEU A 5 -12.40 -3.14 2.84
C LEU A 5 -12.14 -4.64 2.54
N GLY A 6 -12.78 -5.20 1.51
CA GLY A 6 -12.55 -6.57 1.05
C GLY A 6 -11.14 -6.78 0.47
N ASP A 7 -10.58 -5.78 -0.20
CA ASP A 7 -9.27 -5.85 -0.84
C ASP A 7 -8.18 -5.97 0.22
N LEU A 8 -8.35 -5.25 1.33
CA LEU A 8 -7.44 -5.27 2.47
C LEU A 8 -7.34 -6.68 3.07
N LYS A 9 -8.48 -7.34 3.23
CA LYS A 9 -8.54 -8.72 3.75
C LYS A 9 -7.87 -9.71 2.80
N ARG A 10 -8.07 -9.54 1.48
CA ARG A 10 -7.50 -10.42 0.45
C ARG A 10 -5.98 -10.30 0.41
N ALA A 11 -5.45 -9.08 0.44
CA ALA A 11 -4.02 -8.80 0.41
C ALA A 11 -3.31 -9.00 1.77
N ARG A 12 -4.06 -9.29 2.84
CA ARG A 12 -3.55 -9.41 4.22
C ARG A 12 -2.79 -8.16 4.67
N CYS A 13 -3.22 -7.00 4.21
CA CYS A 13 -2.63 -5.73 4.58
C CYS A 13 -3.43 -5.06 5.71
N THR A 14 -2.77 -4.14 6.40
CA THR A 14 -3.39 -3.28 7.42
C THR A 14 -3.42 -1.85 6.91
N PHE A 15 -4.37 -1.05 7.39
CA PHE A 15 -4.42 0.38 7.06
C PHE A 15 -4.51 1.25 8.31
N SER A 16 -4.01 2.47 8.19
CA SER A 16 -4.07 3.51 9.23
C SER A 16 -4.07 4.89 8.58
N PHE A 17 -4.41 5.91 9.37
CA PHE A 17 -4.17 7.30 9.00
C PHE A 17 -3.04 7.87 9.87
N ASP A 18 -2.14 8.65 9.30
CA ASP A 18 -1.13 9.38 10.08
C ASP A 18 -1.68 10.67 10.70
N GLU A 19 -0.82 11.43 11.37
CA GLU A 19 -1.16 12.71 12.00
C GLU A 19 -1.62 13.79 11.00
N LYS A 20 -1.32 13.61 9.71
CA LYS A 20 -1.75 14.51 8.63
C LYS A 20 -3.03 14.05 7.96
N GLY A 21 -3.57 12.90 8.36
CA GLY A 21 -4.73 12.27 7.74
C GLY A 21 -4.41 11.58 6.41
N GLU A 22 -3.14 11.31 6.12
CA GLU A 22 -2.72 10.55 4.95
C GLU A 22 -3.03 9.06 5.16
N LEU A 23 -3.53 8.37 4.15
CA LEU A 23 -3.84 6.94 4.24
C LEU A 23 -2.56 6.14 4.05
N LEU A 24 -2.27 5.25 5.00
CA LEU A 24 -1.17 4.30 4.94
C LEU A 24 -1.72 2.89 4.84
N ILE A 25 -1.17 2.10 3.93
CA ILE A 25 -1.46 0.69 3.78
C ILE A 25 -0.16 -0.07 3.88
N SER A 26 -0.07 -1.00 4.83
CA SER A 26 1.13 -1.77 5.12
C SER A 26 0.95 -3.24 4.74
N PHE A 27 1.92 -3.78 4.02
CA PHE A 27 1.91 -5.15 3.50
C PHE A 27 2.78 -6.09 4.36
N PRO A 28 2.57 -7.41 4.27
CA PRO A 28 3.38 -8.39 4.99
C PRO A 28 4.89 -8.34 4.69
N ASP A 29 5.29 -7.88 3.51
CA ASP A 29 6.70 -7.72 3.11
C ASP A 29 7.32 -6.39 3.58
N ASN A 30 6.65 -5.68 4.51
CA ASN A 30 6.99 -4.35 5.02
C ASN A 30 6.93 -3.21 3.99
N SER A 31 6.50 -3.49 2.76
CA SER A 31 6.21 -2.43 1.80
C SER A 31 4.97 -1.63 2.21
N ARG A 32 4.85 -0.41 1.69
CA ARG A 32 3.73 0.48 2.02
C ARG A 32 3.23 1.26 0.81
N ILE A 33 1.93 1.50 0.79
CA ILE A 33 1.31 2.53 -0.05
C ILE A 33 0.91 3.69 0.85
N ILE A 34 1.24 4.91 0.43
CA ILE A 34 0.83 6.15 1.06
C ILE A 34 -0.01 6.92 0.05
N ASP A 35 -1.27 7.18 0.37
CA ASP A 35 -2.16 8.05 -0.40
C ASP A 35 -2.31 9.39 0.34
N PHE A 36 -1.78 10.44 -0.29
CA PHE A 36 -1.64 11.77 0.28
C PHE A 36 -2.03 12.83 -0.76
N LYS A 37 -2.05 14.10 -0.38
CA LYS A 37 -2.64 15.18 -1.20
C LYS A 37 -2.01 15.30 -2.59
N GLU A 38 -0.70 15.12 -2.69
CA GLU A 38 0.04 15.23 -3.96
C GLU A 38 0.06 13.93 -4.78
N GLY A 39 -0.56 12.85 -4.28
CA GLY A 39 -0.76 11.60 -5.01
C GLY A 39 -0.43 10.35 -4.20
N ILE A 40 0.01 9.31 -4.89
CA ILE A 40 0.32 8.00 -4.30
C ILE A 40 1.84 7.79 -4.31
N ARG A 41 2.39 7.34 -3.18
CA ARG A 41 3.79 6.93 -3.03
C ARG A 41 3.85 5.48 -2.59
N VAL A 42 4.79 4.74 -3.18
CA VAL A 42 5.10 3.37 -2.78
C VAL A 42 6.46 3.36 -2.08
N LEU A 43 6.50 2.74 -0.91
CA LEU A 43 7.75 2.42 -0.21
C LEU A 43 8.01 0.93 -0.38
N ASP A 44 9.19 0.59 -0.87
CA ASP A 44 9.59 -0.81 -1.03
C ASP A 44 9.74 -1.52 0.31
N GLY A 45 9.52 -2.83 0.27
CA GLY A 45 9.71 -3.72 1.40
C GLY A 45 11.18 -4.10 1.61
N ASP A 46 11.40 -5.13 2.41
CA ASP A 46 12.73 -5.54 2.85
C ASP A 46 13.64 -6.02 1.69
N ASP A 47 13.04 -6.54 0.62
CA ASP A 47 13.75 -7.13 -0.51
C ASP A 47 13.58 -6.28 -1.77
N ARG A 48 14.62 -5.51 -2.09
CA ARG A 48 14.67 -4.65 -3.29
C ARG A 48 15.00 -5.40 -4.58
N SER A 49 15.27 -6.71 -4.52
CA SER A 49 15.61 -7.51 -5.71
C SER A 49 14.39 -7.95 -6.50
N ARG A 50 13.19 -7.78 -5.94
CA ARG A 50 11.90 -8.12 -6.57
C ARG A 50 10.86 -7.03 -6.31
N LYS A 51 9.76 -7.07 -7.07
CA LYS A 51 8.63 -6.18 -6.81
C LYS A 51 8.00 -6.46 -5.45
N SER A 52 7.82 -5.41 -4.68
CA SER A 52 7.11 -5.49 -3.40
C SER A 52 5.63 -5.84 -3.58
N ASP A 53 4.98 -6.31 -2.53
CA ASP A 53 3.55 -6.58 -2.50
C ASP A 53 2.75 -5.29 -2.83
N ALA A 54 3.18 -4.14 -2.28
CA ALA A 54 2.60 -2.83 -2.58
C ALA A 54 2.69 -2.46 -4.08
N GLN A 55 3.85 -2.69 -4.70
CA GLN A 55 4.03 -2.45 -6.14
C GLN A 55 3.14 -3.36 -6.98
N ARG A 56 3.11 -4.66 -6.66
CA ARG A 56 2.28 -5.63 -7.39
C ARG A 56 0.81 -5.27 -7.32
N TRP A 57 0.31 -4.87 -6.15
CA TRP A 57 -1.11 -4.54 -6.01
C TRP A 57 -1.53 -3.34 -6.87
N LEU A 58 -0.72 -2.29 -6.96
CA LEU A 58 -1.02 -1.14 -7.82
C LEU A 58 -0.99 -1.47 -9.32
N GLU A 59 -0.23 -2.48 -9.72
CA GLU A 59 -0.17 -2.94 -11.11
C GLU A 59 -1.32 -3.87 -11.48
N GLU A 60 -1.82 -4.67 -10.53
CA GLU A 60 -2.98 -5.56 -10.72
C GLU A 60 -4.32 -4.78 -10.79
N GLU A 61 -4.41 -3.62 -10.15
CA GLU A 61 -5.61 -2.74 -10.13
C GLU A 61 -5.62 -1.69 -11.27
N ARG A 62 -4.72 -1.81 -12.25
CA ARG A 62 -4.59 -0.90 -13.40
C ARG A 62 -5.19 -1.47 -14.67
#